data_AF-A0A954N684-F1
#
_entry.id   AF-A0A954N684-F1
#
_cell.length_a   1.000
_cell.length_b   1.000
_cell.length_c   1.000
_cell.angle_alpha   90.00
_cell.angle_beta   90.00
_cell.angle_gamma   90.00
#
_symmetry.space_group_name_H-M   'P 1'
#
loop_
_entity.id
_entity.type
_entity.pdbx_description
1 polymer ?
#
loop_
_entity_poly.entity_id
_entity_poly.type
_entity_poly.pdbx_seq_one_letter_code
_entity_poly.pdbx_strand_id
1 'polypeptide(L)'
;SGGQYRSLADVLEADDPAATVEFLIDTRAKPFALSDVKLLAPIDQQEVWAAGVTYERSKKARMEESDAAADCYDRVYVAERPELFFKATPHRVSGPGQPIRIRHDSKWNVPEPELGLVLNSRLDLVGFTIGNDMSSRDIEGQNPLYLPQAKLYDECCGLGPCITLASGMPDPRDIVIQLDVVRCGNVVYRDSTNVGSMVRSYADLIGWLGRDNSFPNGVVLLTGTGIIPPDDFTLQARDIVEIGITGIGTLANPVVQG
;
A
#
# COMPACT_ATOMS: atom_id res chain seq x y z
N SER A 1 -18.88 7.92 26.74
CA SER A 1 -17.72 7.16 27.25
C SER A 1 -16.47 7.30 26.37
N GLY A 2 -16.55 7.66 25.08
CA GLY A 2 -15.38 7.77 24.18
C GLY A 2 -14.53 9.05 24.25
N GLY A 3 -14.43 9.74 25.40
CA GLY A 3 -13.74 11.04 25.47
C GLY A 3 -12.22 10.99 25.21
N GLN A 4 -11.61 9.80 25.33
CA GLN A 4 -10.18 9.52 25.21
C GLN A 4 -9.73 9.20 23.78
N TYR A 5 -10.60 8.64 22.93
CA TYR A 5 -10.27 8.26 21.56
C TYR A 5 -11.00 9.21 20.59
N ARG A 6 -10.25 10.12 19.97
CA ARG A 6 -10.78 11.17 19.09
C ARG A 6 -10.29 11.04 17.64
N SER A 7 -9.27 10.24 17.44
CA SER A 7 -8.60 10.00 16.16
C SER A 7 -8.34 8.50 15.96
N LEU A 8 -7.97 8.11 14.73
CA LEU A 8 -7.52 6.76 14.45
C LEU A 8 -6.21 6.48 15.20
N ALA A 9 -5.30 7.46 15.25
CA ALA A 9 -4.03 7.36 15.96
C ALA A 9 -4.22 7.00 17.45
N ASP A 10 -5.22 7.57 18.13
CA ASP A 10 -5.48 7.22 19.54
C ASP A 10 -5.81 5.72 19.71
N VAL A 11 -6.47 5.11 18.73
CA VAL A 11 -6.81 3.68 18.73
C VAL A 11 -5.58 2.84 18.38
N LEU A 12 -4.80 3.26 17.39
CA LEU A 12 -3.58 2.55 16.98
C LEU A 12 -2.50 2.55 18.08
N GLU A 13 -2.43 3.62 18.86
CA GLU A 13 -1.45 3.76 19.95
C GLU A 13 -1.87 3.09 21.26
N ALA A 14 -3.14 2.67 21.39
CA ALA A 14 -3.64 2.02 22.59
C ALA A 14 -2.83 0.77 22.94
N ASP A 15 -2.73 0.44 24.23
CA ASP A 15 -2.03 -0.76 24.71
C ASP A 15 -2.67 -2.04 24.14
N ASP A 16 -3.99 -2.02 23.96
CA ASP A 16 -4.77 -3.07 23.31
C ASP A 16 -5.76 -2.44 22.31
N PRO A 17 -5.35 -2.29 21.03
CA PRO A 17 -6.21 -1.74 19.99
C PRO A 17 -7.47 -2.57 19.74
N ALA A 18 -7.42 -3.90 19.94
CA ALA A 18 -8.57 -4.77 19.73
C ALA A 18 -9.63 -4.56 20.80
N ALA A 19 -9.24 -4.61 22.08
CA ALA A 19 -10.15 -4.30 23.19
C ALA A 19 -10.68 -2.87 23.10
N THR A 20 -9.86 -1.93 22.61
CA THR A 20 -10.27 -0.53 22.40
C THR A 20 -11.37 -0.43 21.34
N VAL A 21 -11.22 -1.09 20.19
CA VAL A 21 -12.25 -1.13 19.15
C VAL A 21 -13.54 -1.77 19.68
N GLU A 22 -13.44 -2.91 20.36
CA GLU A 22 -14.60 -3.57 20.98
C GLU A 22 -15.34 -2.67 21.97
N PHE A 23 -14.60 -1.93 22.80
CA PHE A 23 -15.16 -0.96 23.74
C PHE A 23 -15.86 0.22 23.05
N LEU A 24 -15.36 0.66 21.89
CA LEU A 24 -15.93 1.78 21.12
C LEU A 24 -17.20 1.40 20.35
N ILE A 25 -17.45 0.11 20.10
CA ILE A 25 -18.67 -0.36 19.44
C ILE A 25 -19.87 -0.18 20.37
N ASP A 26 -20.72 0.81 20.09
CA ASP A 26 -22.04 0.91 20.72
C ASP A 26 -23.04 0.02 19.99
N THR A 27 -23.31 -1.17 20.54
CA THR A 27 -24.26 -2.14 19.98
C THR A 27 -25.71 -1.66 19.95
N ARG A 28 -26.02 -0.53 20.59
CA ARG A 28 -27.34 0.11 20.55
C ARG A 28 -27.44 1.19 19.47
N ALA A 29 -26.31 1.62 18.91
CA ALA A 29 -26.30 2.60 17.83
C ALA A 29 -26.92 1.99 16.57
N LYS A 30 -27.66 2.81 15.81
CA LYS A 30 -28.17 2.40 14.51
C LYS A 30 -27.00 2.29 13.52
N PRO A 31 -26.77 1.15 12.86
CA PRO A 31 -25.73 1.04 11.86
C PRO A 31 -26.06 1.90 10.63
N PHE A 32 -25.03 2.48 10.02
CA PHE A 32 -25.12 3.13 8.72
C PHE A 32 -24.79 2.11 7.63
N ALA A 33 -25.46 2.18 6.48
CA ALA A 33 -25.02 1.44 5.31
C ALA A 33 -23.72 2.06 4.79
N LEU A 34 -22.78 1.24 4.30
CA LEU A 34 -21.52 1.74 3.73
C LEU A 34 -21.75 2.70 2.55
N SER A 35 -22.86 2.53 1.81
CA SER A 35 -23.29 3.45 0.74
C SER A 35 -23.64 4.86 1.23
N ASP A 36 -23.97 4.99 2.51
CA ASP A 36 -24.48 6.23 3.10
C ASP A 36 -23.37 7.05 3.77
N VAL A 37 -22.14 6.55 3.77
CA VAL A 37 -20.98 7.18 4.39
C VAL A 37 -19.85 7.36 3.39
N LYS A 38 -19.03 8.40 3.61
CA LYS A 38 -17.77 8.56 2.89
C LYS A 38 -16.66 7.95 3.71
N LEU A 39 -16.06 6.87 3.21
CA LEU A 39 -14.83 6.33 3.77
C LEU A 39 -13.66 7.25 3.43
N LEU A 40 -12.83 7.54 4.43
CA LEU A 40 -11.57 8.26 4.25
C LEU A 40 -10.42 7.23 4.19
N ALA A 41 -9.24 7.66 3.74
CA ALA A 41 -8.04 6.84 3.89
C ALA A 41 -7.83 6.56 5.39
N PRO A 42 -7.48 5.32 5.80
CA PRO A 42 -7.26 4.99 7.19
C PRO A 42 -5.86 5.44 7.64
N ILE A 43 -5.63 6.75 7.61
CA ILE A 43 -4.38 7.40 8.00
C ILE A 43 -4.67 8.77 8.60
N ASP A 44 -3.97 9.11 9.69
CA ASP A 44 -4.01 10.42 10.32
C ASP A 44 -2.72 11.19 10.01
N GLN A 45 -1.69 11.00 10.83
CA GLN A 45 -0.38 11.67 10.74
C GLN A 45 0.77 10.71 10.46
N GLN A 46 0.46 9.42 10.24
CA GLN A 46 1.46 8.41 9.92
C GLN A 46 2.14 8.76 8.60
N GLU A 47 3.43 8.42 8.50
CA GLU A 47 4.10 8.36 7.21
C GLU A 47 3.75 7.04 6.50
N VAL A 48 3.87 7.02 5.18
CA VAL A 48 3.85 5.79 4.39
C VAL A 48 5.25 5.52 3.85
N TRP A 49 5.76 4.34 4.16
CA TRP A 49 6.99 3.79 3.61
C TRP A 49 6.66 2.54 2.80
N ALA A 50 7.55 2.16 1.90
CA ALA A 50 7.37 0.98 1.07
C ALA A 50 8.67 0.18 0.94
N ALA A 51 8.52 -1.12 0.75
CA ALA A 51 9.60 -2.06 0.49
C ALA A 51 9.54 -2.54 -0.96
N GLY A 52 10.65 -2.45 -1.68
CA GLY A 52 10.75 -2.98 -3.03
C GLY A 52 11.31 -4.40 -3.07
N VAL A 53 11.13 -5.08 -4.20
CA VAL A 53 11.84 -6.32 -4.55
C VAL A 53 11.61 -7.47 -3.53
N THR A 54 10.40 -7.55 -2.98
CA THR A 54 10.01 -8.57 -1.98
C THR A 54 9.40 -9.84 -2.57
N TYR A 55 9.20 -9.87 -3.90
CA TYR A 55 8.70 -11.02 -4.66
C TYR A 55 9.64 -11.33 -5.84
N GLU A 56 9.78 -12.62 -6.20
CA GLU A 56 10.63 -13.05 -7.33
C GLU A 56 10.17 -12.45 -8.68
N ARG A 57 8.86 -12.31 -8.88
CA ARG A 57 8.28 -11.69 -10.08
C ARG A 57 8.60 -10.19 -10.15
N SER A 58 8.66 -9.52 -9.00
CA SER A 58 9.05 -8.11 -8.92
C SER A 58 10.47 -7.90 -9.42
N LYS A 59 11.39 -8.76 -8.99
CA LYS A 59 12.77 -8.76 -9.49
C LYS A 59 12.84 -8.89 -11.01
N LYS A 60 12.11 -9.84 -11.61
CA LYS A 60 12.20 -10.12 -13.06
C LYS A 60 11.77 -8.92 -13.91
N ALA A 61 10.64 -8.30 -13.59
CA ALA A 61 10.17 -7.13 -14.37
C ALA A 61 11.15 -5.95 -14.28
N ARG A 62 11.72 -5.70 -13.09
CA ARG A 62 12.74 -4.66 -12.89
C ARG A 62 14.02 -4.87 -13.71
N MET A 63 14.36 -6.12 -14.01
CA MET A 63 15.49 -6.45 -14.87
C MET A 63 15.20 -6.19 -16.35
N GLU A 64 13.95 -6.34 -16.77
CA GLU A 64 13.49 -6.11 -18.15
C GLU A 64 13.34 -4.60 -18.45
N GLU A 65 13.09 -3.79 -17.42
CA GLU A 65 12.92 -2.33 -17.49
C GLU A 65 14.19 -1.55 -17.89
N SER A 66 15.39 -2.02 -17.54
CA SER A 66 16.66 -1.32 -17.84
C SER A 66 17.90 -2.19 -17.59
N ASP A 67 18.80 -2.30 -18.58
CA ASP A 67 20.10 -3.00 -18.44
C ASP A 67 20.97 -2.42 -17.31
N ALA A 68 20.91 -1.11 -17.07
CA ALA A 68 21.70 -0.43 -16.05
C ALA A 68 21.09 -0.58 -14.63
N ALA A 69 19.76 -0.72 -14.53
CA ALA A 69 19.08 -0.93 -13.26
C ALA A 69 18.98 -2.43 -12.88
N ALA A 70 19.12 -3.35 -13.84
CA ALA A 70 19.07 -4.78 -13.59
C ALA A 70 20.10 -5.25 -12.54
N ASP A 71 21.31 -4.69 -12.52
CA ASP A 71 22.34 -5.04 -11.53
C ASP A 71 21.98 -4.57 -10.11
N CYS A 72 21.35 -3.40 -9.95
CA CYS A 72 21.02 -2.91 -8.61
C CYS A 72 19.88 -3.72 -7.96
N TYR A 73 18.84 -4.08 -8.72
CA TYR A 73 17.71 -4.84 -8.19
C TYR A 73 18.07 -6.31 -7.89
N ASP A 74 18.93 -6.93 -8.70
CA ASP A 74 19.43 -8.29 -8.42
C ASP A 74 20.24 -8.32 -7.12
N ARG A 75 21.12 -7.33 -6.93
CA ARG A 75 21.94 -7.21 -5.73
C ARG A 75 21.10 -7.02 -4.48
N VAL A 76 20.01 -6.25 -4.54
CA VAL A 76 19.11 -6.06 -3.39
C VAL A 76 18.34 -7.33 -3.06
N TYR A 77 17.86 -8.08 -4.06
CA TYR A 77 17.07 -9.29 -3.82
C TYR A 77 17.81 -10.32 -2.95
N VAL A 78 19.13 -10.46 -3.17
CA VAL A 78 19.99 -11.40 -2.43
C VAL A 78 20.72 -10.76 -1.24
N ALA A 79 20.67 -9.44 -1.08
CA ALA A 79 21.34 -8.73 0.01
C ALA A 79 20.64 -8.95 1.36
N GLU A 80 21.35 -8.79 2.46
CA GLU A 80 20.72 -8.78 3.78
C GLU A 80 19.77 -7.57 3.94
N ARG A 81 20.21 -6.40 3.48
CA ARG A 81 19.48 -5.12 3.55
C ARG A 81 18.41 -5.06 2.44
N PRO A 82 17.12 -4.93 2.78
CA PRO A 82 16.05 -4.73 1.81
C PRO A 82 16.06 -3.30 1.26
N GLU A 83 15.40 -3.11 0.11
CA GLU A 83 15.02 -1.78 -0.35
C GLU A 83 13.88 -1.25 0.53
N LEU A 84 14.07 -0.04 1.05
CA LEU A 84 13.06 0.72 1.76
C LEU A 84 13.10 2.17 1.27
N PHE A 85 11.94 2.75 0.99
CA PHE A 85 11.84 4.14 0.56
C PHE A 85 10.61 4.82 1.17
N PHE A 86 10.74 6.13 1.36
CA PHE A 86 9.62 6.98 1.76
C PHE A 86 8.63 7.10 0.60
N LYS A 87 7.36 6.75 0.82
CA LYS A 87 6.34 6.74 -0.21
C LYS A 87 5.45 7.99 -0.16
N ALA A 88 4.89 8.31 0.99
CA ALA A 88 3.91 9.39 1.08
C ALA A 88 3.79 9.97 2.49
N THR A 89 3.54 11.28 2.52
CA THR A 89 2.91 11.97 3.66
C THR A 89 1.38 11.82 3.58
N PRO A 90 0.63 11.99 4.69
CA PRO A 90 -0.83 11.82 4.70
C PRO A 90 -1.60 12.56 3.60
N HIS A 91 -1.23 13.81 3.29
CA HIS A 91 -1.92 14.61 2.26
C HIS A 91 -1.76 14.08 0.82
N ARG A 92 -0.85 13.13 0.59
CA ARG A 92 -0.64 12.47 -0.72
C ARG A 92 -1.35 11.11 -0.81
N VAL A 93 -2.06 10.72 0.24
CA VAL A 93 -2.76 9.43 0.33
C VAL A 93 -4.22 9.59 -0.03
N SER A 94 -4.69 8.75 -0.95
CA SER A 94 -6.07 8.70 -1.41
C SER A 94 -6.81 7.54 -0.74
N GLY A 95 -7.99 7.84 -0.21
CA GLY A 95 -8.90 6.83 0.36
C GLY A 95 -9.82 6.19 -0.69
N PRO A 96 -10.76 5.32 -0.29
CA PRO A 96 -11.73 4.71 -1.19
C PRO A 96 -12.51 5.75 -2.02
N GLY A 97 -12.53 5.56 -3.34
CA GLY A 97 -13.18 6.44 -4.30
C GLY A 97 -12.51 7.80 -4.51
N GLN A 98 -11.41 8.11 -3.80
CA GLN A 98 -10.59 9.29 -4.07
C GLN A 98 -9.62 9.02 -5.22
N PRO A 99 -9.26 10.04 -6.01
CA PRO A 99 -8.42 9.84 -7.18
C PRO A 99 -6.99 9.45 -6.82
N ILE A 100 -6.37 8.62 -7.66
CA ILE A 100 -4.92 8.38 -7.70
C ILE A 100 -4.35 9.02 -8.96
N ARG A 101 -3.11 9.50 -8.90
CA ARG A 101 -2.54 10.32 -9.99
C ARG A 101 -1.48 9.58 -10.80
N ILE A 102 -1.49 9.85 -12.10
CA ILE A 102 -0.34 9.63 -12.99
C ILE A 102 0.25 11.00 -13.37
N ARG A 103 1.58 11.08 -13.42
CA ARG A 103 2.28 12.34 -13.73
C ARG A 103 2.17 12.68 -15.22
N HIS A 104 2.16 13.97 -15.57
CA HIS A 104 2.09 14.45 -16.95
C HIS A 104 3.36 14.18 -17.75
N ASP A 105 4.50 14.08 -17.06
CA ASP A 105 5.82 13.79 -17.65
C ASP A 105 6.14 12.29 -17.69
N SER A 106 5.22 11.44 -17.21
CA SER A 106 5.32 9.99 -17.25
C SER A 106 4.42 9.40 -18.34
N LYS A 107 4.96 8.46 -19.11
CA LYS A 107 4.25 7.72 -20.18
C LYS A 107 3.92 6.29 -19.77
N TRP A 108 4.58 5.76 -18.75
CA TRP A 108 4.38 4.40 -18.28
C TRP A 108 4.09 4.38 -16.78
N ASN A 109 2.82 4.16 -16.44
CA ASN A 109 2.33 4.21 -15.07
C ASN A 109 1.60 2.92 -14.72
N VAL A 110 1.94 2.34 -13.58
CA VAL A 110 1.33 1.10 -13.10
C VAL A 110 0.86 1.26 -11.66
N PRO A 111 -0.25 0.60 -11.28
CA PRO A 111 -0.58 0.40 -9.88
C PRO A 111 0.27 -0.74 -9.31
N GLU A 112 0.60 -0.64 -8.03
CA GLU A 112 1.27 -1.71 -7.31
C GLU A 112 0.41 -2.11 -6.11
N PRO A 113 -0.34 -3.22 -6.23
CA PRO A 113 -1.22 -3.69 -5.17
C PRO A 113 -0.40 -4.37 -4.08
N GLU A 114 -0.51 -3.88 -2.85
CA GLU A 114 0.31 -4.31 -1.72
C GLU A 114 -0.49 -4.51 -0.44
N LEU A 115 -0.03 -5.43 0.40
CA LEU A 115 -0.47 -5.49 1.79
C LEU A 115 0.28 -4.40 2.58
N GLY A 116 -0.45 -3.50 3.22
CA GLY A 116 0.13 -2.47 4.09
C GLY A 116 0.13 -2.92 5.54
N LEU A 117 1.29 -2.88 6.19
CA LEU A 117 1.44 -3.09 7.63
C LEU A 117 1.17 -1.78 8.37
N VAL A 118 0.24 -1.78 9.32
CA VAL A 118 -0.03 -0.61 10.16
C VAL A 118 0.69 -0.78 11.49
N LEU A 119 1.69 0.07 11.71
CA LEU A 119 2.54 0.04 12.89
C LEU A 119 2.28 1.25 13.79
N ASN A 120 2.27 1.03 15.09
CA ASN A 120 2.24 2.14 16.07
C ASN A 120 3.63 2.77 16.24
N SER A 121 3.73 3.75 17.14
CA SER A 121 4.95 4.49 17.44
C SER A 121 6.09 3.65 18.03
N ARG A 122 5.76 2.46 18.54
CA ARG A 122 6.69 1.46 19.07
C ARG A 122 7.10 0.43 18.03
N LEU A 123 6.60 0.56 16.80
CA LEU A 123 6.74 -0.40 15.70
C LEU A 123 6.08 -1.76 15.97
N ASP A 124 5.09 -1.81 16.88
CA ASP A 124 4.24 -2.98 17.01
C ASP A 124 3.27 -3.05 15.84
N LEU A 125 3.10 -4.24 15.27
CA LEU A 125 2.13 -4.48 14.20
C LEU A 125 0.71 -4.51 14.78
N VAL A 126 -0.06 -3.46 14.51
CA VAL A 126 -1.45 -3.29 14.99
C VAL A 126 -2.44 -3.96 14.04
N GLY A 127 -2.21 -3.83 12.74
CA GLY A 127 -3.14 -4.34 11.73
C GLY A 127 -2.62 -4.19 10.31
N PHE A 128 -3.54 -4.40 9.36
CA PHE A 128 -3.25 -4.47 7.94
C PHE A 128 -4.27 -3.64 7.15
N THR A 129 -3.82 -3.03 6.07
CA THR A 129 -4.68 -2.32 5.10
C THR A 129 -4.26 -2.66 3.68
N ILE A 130 -5.04 -2.24 2.68
CA ILE A 130 -4.66 -2.36 1.27
C ILE A 130 -3.88 -1.10 0.88
N GLY A 131 -2.75 -1.29 0.22
CA GLY A 131 -1.95 -0.23 -0.37
C GLY A 131 -1.95 -0.28 -1.90
N ASN A 132 -1.94 0.91 -2.52
CA ASN A 132 -1.59 1.10 -3.92
C ASN A 132 -0.36 2.02 -4.02
N ASP A 133 0.80 1.46 -4.33
CA ASP A 133 2.03 2.22 -4.60
C ASP A 133 2.09 2.64 -6.09
N MET A 134 1.52 3.80 -6.42
CA MET A 134 1.54 4.28 -7.80
C MET A 134 2.95 4.60 -8.27
N SER A 135 3.29 4.11 -9.46
CA SER A 135 4.66 4.10 -9.95
C SER A 135 4.76 4.58 -11.40
N SER A 136 5.54 5.64 -11.63
CA SER A 136 5.96 6.08 -12.97
C SER A 136 7.21 5.31 -13.40
N ARG A 137 6.98 4.12 -13.98
CA ARG A 137 8.00 3.12 -14.34
C ARG A 137 9.03 3.63 -15.33
N ASP A 138 8.63 4.46 -16.28
CA ASP A 138 9.56 5.05 -17.25
C ASP A 138 10.54 6.04 -16.62
N ILE A 139 10.12 6.81 -15.61
CA ILE A 139 11.00 7.71 -14.85
C ILE A 139 12.00 6.88 -14.03
N GLU A 140 11.51 5.82 -13.37
CA GLU A 140 12.34 4.93 -12.57
C GLU A 140 13.36 4.14 -13.41
N GLY A 141 12.94 3.57 -14.54
CA GLY A 141 13.79 2.81 -15.46
C GLY A 141 14.85 3.65 -16.15
N GLN A 142 14.62 4.95 -16.33
CA GLN A 142 15.61 5.88 -16.87
C GLN A 142 16.84 6.04 -15.97
N ASN A 143 16.63 6.14 -14.65
CA ASN A 143 17.71 6.25 -13.69
C ASN A 143 17.20 5.88 -12.28
N PRO A 144 17.82 4.92 -11.57
CA PRO A 144 17.44 4.59 -10.20
C PRO A 144 17.42 5.79 -9.24
N LEU A 145 18.22 6.84 -9.49
CA LEU A 145 18.22 8.07 -8.70
C LEU A 145 16.94 8.91 -8.87
N TYR A 146 16.09 8.60 -9.85
CA TYR A 146 14.80 9.25 -10.07
C TYR A 146 13.65 8.55 -9.34
N LEU A 147 13.91 7.46 -8.60
CA LEU A 147 12.91 6.75 -7.81
C LEU A 147 12.04 7.68 -6.94
N PRO A 148 12.58 8.68 -6.22
CA PRO A 148 11.74 9.60 -5.46
C PRO A 148 10.74 10.38 -6.33
N GLN A 149 11.10 10.76 -7.55
CA GLN A 149 10.19 11.46 -8.48
C GLN A 149 9.13 10.52 -9.04
N ALA A 150 9.49 9.26 -9.26
CA ALA A 150 8.62 8.21 -9.77
C ALA A 150 7.62 7.68 -8.74
N LYS A 151 7.90 7.84 -7.44
CA LYS A 151 7.11 7.29 -6.33
C LYS A 151 6.45 8.35 -5.43
N LEU A 152 6.99 9.57 -5.33
CA LEU A 152 6.50 10.61 -4.41
C LEU A 152 5.96 11.84 -5.18
N TYR A 153 4.64 11.94 -5.26
CA TYR A 153 3.91 13.07 -5.85
C TYR A 153 2.46 13.12 -5.31
N ASP A 154 1.68 14.12 -5.69
CA ASP A 154 0.31 14.26 -5.18
C ASP A 154 -0.55 13.05 -5.58
N GLU A 155 -1.32 12.49 -4.63
CA GLU A 155 -2.18 11.32 -4.85
C GLU A 155 -1.44 10.08 -5.40
N CYS A 156 -0.16 9.93 -5.05
CA CYS A 156 0.69 8.81 -5.45
C CYS A 156 0.44 7.51 -4.66
N CYS A 157 -0.35 7.54 -3.60
CA CYS A 157 -0.58 6.39 -2.74
C CYS A 157 -2.08 6.22 -2.47
N GLY A 158 -2.59 5.00 -2.59
CA GLY A 158 -3.93 4.64 -2.12
C GLY A 158 -3.86 3.82 -0.84
N LEU A 159 -4.71 4.09 0.16
CA LEU A 159 -4.88 3.24 1.35
C LEU A 159 -6.37 2.99 1.63
N GLY A 160 -6.73 1.78 2.05
CA GLY A 160 -8.09 1.46 2.51
C GLY A 160 -8.54 0.02 2.26
N PRO A 161 -9.87 -0.24 2.24
CA PRO A 161 -10.92 0.66 2.70
C PRO A 161 -10.97 0.82 4.23
N CYS A 162 -10.29 -0.04 4.96
CA CYS A 162 -10.21 -0.05 6.41
C CYS A 162 -8.86 -0.61 6.87
N ILE A 163 -8.67 -0.68 8.19
CA ILE A 163 -7.61 -1.46 8.81
C ILE A 163 -8.26 -2.68 9.43
N THR A 164 -7.82 -3.86 9.03
CA THR A 164 -8.13 -5.11 9.73
C THR A 164 -7.09 -5.31 10.82
N LEU A 165 -7.52 -5.43 12.08
CA LEU A 165 -6.62 -5.70 13.19
C LEU A 165 -5.85 -7.00 12.97
N ALA A 166 -4.62 -7.09 13.46
CA ALA A 166 -3.75 -8.24 13.20
C ALA A 166 -4.37 -9.57 13.67
N SER A 167 -5.13 -9.55 14.77
CA SER A 167 -5.86 -10.71 15.30
C SER A 167 -7.02 -11.19 14.42
N GLY A 168 -7.52 -10.33 13.53
CA GLY A 168 -8.63 -10.63 12.62
C GLY A 168 -8.19 -11.08 11.22
N MET A 169 -6.89 -11.05 10.92
CA MET A 169 -6.39 -11.50 9.62
C MET A 169 -6.37 -13.03 9.52
N PRO A 170 -6.64 -13.59 8.32
CA PRO A 170 -6.51 -15.03 8.10
C PRO A 170 -5.04 -15.47 8.05
N ASP A 171 -4.82 -16.78 7.95
CA ASP A 171 -3.48 -17.34 7.74
C ASP A 171 -2.85 -16.73 6.46
N PRO A 172 -1.57 -16.33 6.47
CA PRO A 172 -0.91 -15.72 5.31
C PRO A 172 -1.00 -16.52 4.01
N ARG A 173 -1.11 -17.86 4.09
CA ARG A 173 -1.27 -18.75 2.93
C ARG A 173 -2.64 -18.61 2.26
N ASP A 174 -3.63 -18.07 2.97
CA ASP A 174 -4.99 -17.85 2.47
C ASP A 174 -5.20 -16.39 2.00
N ILE A 175 -4.21 -15.52 2.21
CA ILE A 175 -4.30 -14.12 1.78
C ILE A 175 -3.95 -13.99 0.30
N VAL A 176 -4.96 -13.68 -0.50
CA VAL A 176 -4.83 -13.35 -1.92
C VAL A 176 -4.93 -11.84 -2.10
N ILE A 177 -4.02 -11.29 -2.89
CA ILE A 177 -4.08 -9.94 -3.43
C ILE A 177 -4.57 -10.07 -4.88
N GLN A 178 -5.65 -9.36 -5.21
CA GLN A 178 -6.19 -9.29 -6.56
C GLN A 178 -6.13 -7.84 -7.05
N LEU A 179 -5.75 -7.66 -8.32
CA LEU A 179 -5.79 -6.37 -9.00
C LEU A 179 -6.64 -6.49 -10.25
N ASP A 180 -7.61 -5.58 -10.35
CA ASP A 180 -8.40 -5.32 -11.55
C ASP A 180 -8.20 -3.87 -11.99
N VAL A 181 -7.99 -3.66 -13.29
CA VAL A 181 -8.05 -2.33 -13.89
C VAL A 181 -9.19 -2.27 -14.89
N VAL A 182 -10.11 -1.35 -14.65
CA VAL A 182 -11.31 -1.15 -15.47
C VAL A 182 -11.17 0.13 -16.31
N ARG A 183 -11.28 -0.01 -17.63
CA ARG A 183 -11.25 1.10 -18.59
C ARG A 183 -12.54 1.11 -19.39
N CYS A 184 -13.27 2.23 -19.32
CA CYS A 184 -14.56 2.39 -20.01
C CYS A 184 -15.55 1.24 -19.72
N GLY A 185 -15.58 0.77 -18.47
CA GLY A 185 -16.46 -0.32 -18.03
C GLY A 185 -15.99 -1.74 -18.36
N ASN A 186 -14.83 -1.90 -19.01
CA ASN A 186 -14.25 -3.22 -19.33
C ASN A 186 -12.99 -3.46 -18.50
N VAL A 187 -12.80 -4.69 -18.01
CA VAL A 187 -11.56 -5.09 -17.36
C VAL A 187 -10.47 -5.21 -18.44
N VAL A 188 -9.46 -4.34 -18.36
CA VAL A 188 -8.31 -4.32 -19.30
C VAL A 188 -7.07 -4.98 -18.74
N TYR A 189 -7.00 -5.18 -17.43
CA TYR A 189 -5.98 -5.96 -16.76
C TYR A 189 -6.57 -6.63 -15.52
N ARG A 190 -6.19 -7.88 -15.29
CA ARG A 190 -6.57 -8.68 -14.12
C ARG A 190 -5.45 -9.65 -13.79
N ASP A 191 -5.00 -9.64 -12.55
CA ASP A 191 -4.03 -10.61 -12.04
C ASP A 191 -4.22 -10.79 -10.52
N SER A 192 -3.65 -11.85 -9.98
CA SER A 192 -3.66 -12.11 -8.55
C SER A 192 -2.38 -12.79 -8.07
N THR A 193 -2.06 -12.60 -6.80
CA THR A 193 -0.93 -13.26 -6.14
C THR A 193 -1.27 -13.61 -4.70
N ASN A 194 -0.49 -14.50 -4.10
CA ASN A 194 -0.63 -14.88 -2.71
C ASN A 194 0.45 -14.22 -1.86
N VAL A 195 0.07 -13.69 -0.70
CA VAL A 195 1.02 -13.03 0.22
C VAL A 195 2.11 -13.98 0.69
N GLY A 196 1.82 -15.27 0.82
CA GLY A 196 2.80 -16.31 1.18
C GLY A 196 3.95 -16.49 0.18
N SER A 197 3.91 -15.85 -0.99
CA SER A 197 5.02 -15.85 -1.96
C SER A 197 6.09 -14.79 -1.67
N MET A 198 5.89 -13.96 -0.64
CA MET A 198 6.85 -12.93 -0.24
C MET A 198 8.10 -13.56 0.37
N VAL A 199 9.27 -13.13 -0.09
CA VAL A 199 10.56 -13.69 0.38
C VAL A 199 11.06 -13.06 1.67
N ARG A 200 10.48 -11.91 2.06
CA ARG A 200 10.84 -11.16 3.27
C ARG A 200 9.76 -11.32 4.32
N SER A 201 10.18 -11.53 5.57
CA SER A 201 9.25 -11.55 6.70
C SER A 201 8.91 -10.12 7.12
N TYR A 202 7.72 -9.93 7.69
CA TYR A 202 7.32 -8.62 8.23
C TYR A 202 8.28 -8.14 9.33
N ALA A 203 8.74 -9.05 10.19
CA ALA A 203 9.70 -8.73 11.25
C ALA A 203 11.05 -8.22 10.69
N ASP A 204 11.52 -8.79 9.57
CA ASP A 204 12.73 -8.33 8.88
C ASP A 204 12.53 -6.90 8.36
N LEU A 205 11.44 -6.65 7.62
CA LEU A 205 11.15 -5.32 7.06
C LEU A 205 10.97 -4.26 8.15
N ILE A 206 10.21 -4.57 9.21
CA ILE A 206 10.00 -3.67 10.36
C ILE A 206 11.33 -3.39 11.07
N GLY A 207 12.16 -4.41 11.29
CA GLY A 207 13.46 -4.29 11.93
C GLY A 207 14.44 -3.40 11.16
N TRP A 208 14.44 -3.50 9.82
CA TRP A 208 15.22 -2.60 8.97
C TRP A 208 14.66 -1.18 8.95
N LEU A 209 13.33 -1.04 8.89
CA LEU A 209 12.66 0.26 8.88
C LEU A 209 12.93 1.04 10.16
N GLY A 210 12.92 0.38 11.32
CA GLY A 210 13.16 1.01 12.63
C GLY A 210 14.63 1.24 12.99
N ARG A 211 15.59 0.80 12.16
CA ARG A 211 17.01 0.93 12.46
C ARG A 211 17.44 2.39 12.30
N ASP A 212 17.67 3.04 13.45
CA ASP A 212 18.02 4.46 13.54
C ASP A 212 16.98 5.41 12.91
N ASN A 213 15.72 4.98 12.81
CA ASN A 213 14.63 5.75 12.25
C ASN A 213 13.36 5.60 13.10
N SER A 214 12.88 6.70 13.66
CA SER A 214 11.78 6.73 14.63
C SER A 214 10.49 7.22 13.99
N PHE A 215 9.34 6.69 14.43
CA PHE A 215 8.01 7.05 13.91
C PHE A 215 7.08 7.48 15.04
N PRO A 216 7.17 8.74 15.54
CA PRO A 216 6.40 9.17 16.72
C PRO A 216 4.87 9.04 16.60
N ASN A 217 4.34 8.99 15.37
CA ASN A 217 2.91 8.86 15.08
C ASN A 217 2.52 7.47 14.56
N GLY A 218 3.47 6.52 14.53
CA GLY A 218 3.35 5.28 13.77
C GLY A 218 3.63 5.44 12.27
N VAL A 219 3.53 4.34 11.55
CA VAL A 219 3.87 4.26 10.11
C VAL A 219 3.05 3.18 9.42
N VAL A 220 2.69 3.43 8.16
CA VAL A 220 2.18 2.39 7.26
C VAL A 220 3.33 1.92 6.37
N LEU A 221 3.67 0.64 6.43
CA LEU A 221 4.71 0.04 5.61
C LEU A 221 4.08 -0.86 4.53
N LEU A 222 4.17 -0.45 3.28
CA LEU A 222 3.77 -1.26 2.12
C LEU A 222 4.86 -2.31 1.83
N THR A 223 4.46 -3.56 1.62
CA THR A 223 5.39 -4.70 1.66
C THR A 223 5.96 -5.12 0.30
N GLY A 224 5.76 -4.32 -0.74
CA GLY A 224 6.08 -4.66 -2.12
C GLY A 224 4.98 -5.46 -2.80
N THR A 225 4.95 -5.41 -4.13
CA THR A 225 3.95 -6.11 -4.94
C THR A 225 4.48 -7.37 -5.62
N GLY A 226 3.63 -8.39 -5.70
CA GLY A 226 3.86 -9.59 -6.52
C GLY A 226 3.16 -9.54 -7.87
N ILE A 227 2.42 -8.47 -8.17
CA ILE A 227 1.67 -8.28 -9.41
C ILE A 227 2.31 -7.13 -10.18
N ILE A 228 2.81 -7.43 -11.38
CA ILE A 228 3.35 -6.42 -12.27
C ILE A 228 2.65 -6.54 -13.62
N PRO A 229 1.92 -5.49 -14.06
CA PRO A 229 1.40 -5.42 -15.41
C PRO A 229 2.53 -5.49 -16.45
N PRO A 230 2.28 -6.09 -17.62
CA PRO A 230 3.28 -6.19 -18.69
C PRO A 230 3.69 -4.80 -19.23
N ASP A 231 4.82 -4.72 -19.92
CA ASP A 231 5.41 -3.46 -20.40
C ASP A 231 4.54 -2.72 -21.44
N ASP A 232 3.62 -3.42 -22.11
CA ASP A 232 2.65 -2.81 -23.02
C ASP A 232 1.40 -2.25 -22.31
N PHE A 233 1.31 -2.44 -20.99
CA PHE A 233 0.25 -1.88 -20.15
C PHE A 233 0.68 -0.56 -19.49
N THR A 234 -0.22 0.43 -19.55
CA THR A 234 -0.11 1.68 -18.79
C THR A 234 -1.49 2.16 -18.38
N LEU A 235 -1.58 2.74 -17.17
CA LEU A 235 -2.77 3.40 -16.69
C LEU A 235 -3.08 4.65 -17.52
N GLN A 236 -4.37 4.90 -17.71
CA GLN A 236 -4.90 6.08 -18.39
C GLN A 236 -5.83 6.83 -17.45
N ALA A 237 -5.95 8.15 -17.66
CA ALA A 237 -6.96 8.93 -16.95
C ALA A 237 -8.35 8.31 -17.16
N ARG A 238 -9.13 8.26 -16.07
CA ARG A 238 -10.46 7.63 -15.96
C ARG A 238 -10.47 6.10 -15.89
N ASP A 239 -9.32 5.43 -15.89
CA ASP A 239 -9.26 4.04 -15.43
C ASP A 239 -9.70 3.97 -13.96
N ILE A 240 -10.27 2.85 -13.56
CA ILE A 240 -10.50 2.51 -12.14
C ILE A 240 -9.56 1.38 -11.78
N VAL A 241 -8.73 1.60 -10.75
CA VAL A 241 -7.90 0.56 -10.15
C VAL A 241 -8.66 -0.01 -8.96
N GLU A 242 -8.91 -1.32 -8.97
CA GLU A 242 -9.56 -2.05 -7.88
C GLU A 242 -8.60 -3.09 -7.32
N ILE A 243 -8.29 -3.00 -6.03
CA ILE A 243 -7.39 -3.91 -5.33
C ILE A 243 -8.17 -4.59 -4.23
N GLY A 244 -8.29 -5.92 -4.33
CA GLY A 244 -8.91 -6.77 -3.32
C GLY A 244 -7.85 -7.50 -2.49
N ILE A 245 -8.01 -7.54 -1.17
CA ILE A 245 -7.18 -8.39 -0.30
C ILE A 245 -8.07 -9.20 0.64
N THR A 246 -7.85 -10.53 0.67
CA THR A 246 -8.58 -11.44 1.59
C THR A 246 -8.42 -10.97 3.04
N GLY A 247 -9.55 -10.84 3.74
CA GLY A 247 -9.59 -10.39 5.14
C GLY A 247 -9.65 -8.87 5.33
N ILE A 248 -9.56 -8.07 4.26
CA ILE A 248 -9.64 -6.60 4.34
C ILE A 248 -10.82 -6.05 3.54
N GLY A 249 -10.92 -6.37 2.25
CA GLY A 249 -11.97 -5.86 1.37
C GLY A 249 -11.41 -5.40 0.03
N THR A 250 -11.98 -4.32 -0.52
CA THR A 250 -11.58 -3.75 -1.82
C THR A 250 -11.33 -2.25 -1.72
N LEU A 251 -10.16 -1.81 -2.18
CA LEU A 251 -9.81 -0.41 -2.41
C LEU A 251 -10.01 -0.10 -3.90
N ALA A 252 -10.87 0.86 -4.21
CA ALA A 252 -11.11 1.31 -5.58
C ALA A 252 -10.77 2.79 -5.73
N ASN A 253 -9.93 3.14 -6.70
CA ASN A 253 -9.51 4.52 -6.96
C ASN A 253 -9.61 4.87 -8.46
N PRO A 254 -10.29 5.97 -8.84
CA PRO A 254 -10.22 6.48 -10.20
C PRO A 254 -8.87 7.12 -10.48
N VAL A 255 -8.35 6.95 -11.70
CA VAL A 255 -7.08 7.53 -12.14
C VAL A 255 -7.30 8.92 -12.72
N VAL A 256 -6.47 9.88 -12.31
CA VAL A 256 -6.40 11.24 -12.88
C VAL A 256 -5.00 11.53 -13.41
N GLN A 257 -4.89 12.46 -14.36
CA GLN A 257 -3.61 12.93 -14.89
C GLN A 257 -3.24 14.28 -14.26
N GLY A 258 -1.96 14.49 -13.95
CA GLY A 258 -1.45 15.70 -13.28
C GLY A 258 -0.21 16.32 -13.89
#